data_AF-A0A7R9M0J1-F1
#
_entry.id   AF-A0A7R9M0J1-F1
#
_cell.length_a   1.000
_cell.length_b   1.000
_cell.length_c   1.000
_cell.angle_alpha   90.00
_cell.angle_beta   90.00
_cell.angle_gamma   90.00
#
_symmetry.space_group_name_H-M   'P 1'
#
loop_
_entity.id
_entity.type
_entity.pdbx_description
1 polymer ?
#
loop_
_entity_poly.entity_id
_entity_poly.type
_entity_poly.pdbx_seq_one_letter_code
_entity_poly.pdbx_strand_id
1 'polypeptide(L)'
;MYCDNFYSPYLFSLYVQQKPLSAAITGSSTAPLVPKCDASVQTDNDILTDESPEFAARPPPCLKREMITSTNMFREIDRRVADTPEYETLQELVENICKYTKNDLFKVRAIFRWITINIKFDWKYMGVNMSSEEILKCGEGVCKDYCQLFADM
;
A
#
# COMPACT_ATOMS: atom_id res chain seq x y z
N MET A 1 -29.68 14.25 -0.12
CA MET A 1 -28.25 14.60 -0.04
C MET A 1 -27.65 13.79 1.10
N TYR A 2 -27.26 12.54 0.81
CA TYR A 2 -26.59 11.65 1.75
C TYR A 2 -25.75 10.71 0.90
N CYS A 3 -24.44 10.75 1.06
CA CYS A 3 -23.54 9.62 0.88
C CYS A 3 -22.42 9.79 1.91
N ASP A 4 -22.80 9.49 3.15
CA ASP A 4 -21.92 9.23 4.27
C ASP A 4 -21.07 7.97 4.02
N ASN A 5 -19.82 8.03 4.48
CA ASN A 5 -19.07 6.90 5.03
C ASN A 5 -18.87 5.65 4.18
N PHE A 6 -17.80 5.65 3.37
CA PHE A 6 -17.00 4.43 3.15
C PHE A 6 -15.51 4.73 3.31
N TYR A 7 -15.08 4.95 4.56
CA TYR A 7 -13.70 4.68 4.95
C TYR A 7 -13.74 3.82 6.22
N SER A 8 -13.86 2.51 6.01
CA SER A 8 -13.75 1.52 7.06
C SER A 8 -12.26 1.31 7.37
N PRO A 9 -11.78 1.61 8.59
CA PRO A 9 -10.39 1.36 8.99
C PRO A 9 -10.01 -0.14 9.03
N TYR A 10 -10.93 -1.04 8.68
CA TYR A 10 -10.75 -2.49 8.69
C TYR A 10 -10.14 -3.07 7.41
N LEU A 11 -10.06 -2.32 6.30
CA LEU A 11 -9.46 -2.83 5.06
C LEU A 11 -7.94 -3.07 5.16
N PHE A 12 -7.26 -2.45 6.13
CA PHE A 12 -5.84 -2.69 6.37
C PHE A 12 -5.58 -3.93 7.25
N SER A 13 -6.57 -4.41 8.01
CA SER A 13 -6.42 -5.59 8.87
C SER A 13 -6.54 -6.92 8.09
N LEU A 14 -7.16 -6.91 6.91
CA LEU A 14 -7.35 -8.14 6.12
C LEU A 14 -6.12 -8.56 5.32
N TYR A 15 -5.12 -7.70 5.17
CA TYR A 15 -3.87 -8.02 4.47
C TYR A 15 -2.75 -8.56 5.40
N VAL A 16 -2.95 -8.58 6.74
CA VAL A 16 -1.90 -8.92 7.72
C VAL A 16 -2.39 -9.87 8.83
N GLN A 17 -3.29 -10.81 8.52
CA GLN A 17 -3.62 -11.90 9.45
C GLN A 17 -3.64 -13.25 8.72
N GLN A 18 -2.46 -13.84 8.56
CA GLN A 18 -2.34 -15.30 8.47
C GLN A 18 -2.89 -15.89 9.77
N LYS A 19 -4.04 -16.56 9.71
CA LYS A 19 -4.57 -17.38 10.81
C LYS A 19 -3.87 -18.74 10.79
N PRO A 20 -3.40 -19.27 11.95
CA PRO A 20 -3.01 -20.68 12.03
C PRO A 20 -4.25 -21.58 12.04
N LEU A 21 -4.18 -22.69 11.30
CA LEU A 21 -5.17 -23.76 11.24
C LEU A 21 -5.10 -24.61 12.53
N SER A 22 -6.22 -24.76 13.24
CA SER A 22 -6.43 -25.86 14.19
C SER A 22 -7.73 -26.57 13.87
N ALA A 23 -7.63 -27.88 13.66
CA ALA A 23 -8.68 -28.79 13.20
C ALA A 23 -9.79 -29.05 14.22
N ALA A 24 -11.01 -29.26 13.72
CA ALA A 24 -11.98 -30.21 14.26
C ALA A 24 -12.98 -30.60 13.15
N ILE A 25 -12.99 -31.89 12.80
CA ILE A 25 -13.86 -32.54 11.81
C ILE A 25 -15.11 -33.04 12.53
N THR A 26 -16.31 -32.78 12.00
CA THR A 26 -17.43 -33.76 11.94
C THR A 26 -18.60 -33.21 11.12
N GLY A 27 -19.08 -33.99 10.13
CA GLY A 27 -20.42 -33.83 9.55
C GLY A 27 -20.47 -33.85 8.01
N SER A 28 -21.04 -34.92 7.45
CA SER A 28 -21.02 -35.32 6.04
C SER A 28 -21.93 -34.53 5.10
N SER A 29 -21.45 -34.23 3.88
CA SER A 29 -22.29 -34.15 2.68
C SER A 29 -21.43 -34.33 1.43
N THR A 30 -21.78 -35.29 0.59
CA THR A 30 -21.05 -35.74 -0.60
C THR A 30 -21.25 -34.77 -1.78
N ALA A 31 -20.20 -34.04 -2.16
CA ALA A 31 -20.08 -33.33 -3.42
C ALA A 31 -18.81 -33.81 -4.16
N PRO A 32 -18.80 -33.89 -5.51
CA PRO A 32 -17.63 -34.30 -6.27
C PRO A 32 -16.43 -33.40 -5.95
N LEU A 33 -15.33 -34.03 -5.52
CA LEU A 33 -14.06 -33.40 -5.19
C LEU A 33 -13.45 -32.79 -6.45
N VAL A 34 -13.71 -31.50 -6.71
CA VAL A 34 -12.81 -30.70 -7.54
C VAL A 34 -11.52 -30.57 -6.73
N PRO A 35 -10.37 -31.06 -7.23
CA PRO A 35 -9.10 -30.80 -6.57
C PRO A 35 -8.94 -29.29 -6.51
N LYS A 36 -8.94 -28.72 -5.31
CA LYS A 36 -8.45 -27.36 -5.11
C LYS A 36 -6.97 -27.42 -5.48
N CYS A 37 -6.65 -26.98 -6.69
CA CYS A 37 -5.30 -26.68 -7.06
C CYS A 37 -4.94 -25.41 -6.31
N ASP A 38 -4.32 -25.56 -5.13
CA ASP A 38 -3.66 -24.45 -4.49
C ASP A 38 -2.58 -23.97 -5.46
N ALA A 39 -2.80 -22.81 -6.07
CA ALA A 39 -1.79 -22.11 -6.84
C ALA A 39 -0.77 -21.46 -5.89
N SER A 40 -0.27 -22.21 -4.91
CA SER A 40 1.05 -21.95 -4.35
C SER A 40 2.03 -22.61 -5.32
N VAL A 41 2.32 -21.92 -6.41
CA VAL A 41 3.55 -22.20 -7.16
C VAL A 41 4.68 -21.77 -6.22
N GLN A 42 5.08 -22.70 -5.37
CA GLN A 42 6.36 -22.62 -4.70
C GLN A 42 7.36 -22.70 -5.85
N THR A 43 8.04 -21.59 -6.15
CA THR A 43 9.21 -21.64 -7.01
C THR A 43 10.14 -22.65 -6.36
N ASP A 44 10.31 -23.82 -6.98
CA ASP A 44 11.39 -24.71 -6.62
C ASP A 44 12.65 -23.84 -6.68
N ASN A 45 13.32 -23.68 -5.54
CA ASN A 45 14.59 -22.95 -5.50
C ASN A 45 15.50 -23.68 -6.49
N ASP A 46 15.72 -23.05 -7.65
CA ASP A 46 16.58 -23.63 -8.67
C ASP A 46 17.97 -23.73 -8.06
N ILE A 47 18.51 -24.96 -7.95
CA ILE A 47 19.81 -25.23 -7.33
C ILE A 47 20.95 -24.45 -8.03
N LEU A 48 20.67 -23.96 -9.24
CA LEU A 48 21.59 -23.18 -10.07
C LEU A 48 21.42 -21.65 -9.97
N THR A 49 20.30 -21.15 -9.44
CA THR A 49 20.18 -19.73 -9.09
C THR A 49 20.56 -19.57 -7.62
N ASP A 50 21.85 -19.67 -7.37
CA ASP A 50 22.48 -19.14 -6.16
C ASP A 50 22.15 -17.65 -6.12
N GLU A 51 21.08 -17.27 -5.40
CA GLU A 51 20.91 -15.90 -4.96
C GLU A 51 22.15 -15.58 -4.13
N SER A 52 23.09 -14.87 -4.77
CA SER A 52 24.34 -14.50 -4.13
C SER A 52 24.02 -13.90 -2.75
N PRO A 53 24.68 -14.34 -1.66
CA PRO A 53 24.29 -14.00 -0.29
C PRO A 53 24.12 -12.50 -0.02
N GLU A 54 24.73 -11.64 -0.83
CA GLU A 54 24.58 -10.19 -0.85
C GLU A 54 23.21 -9.66 -1.31
N PHE A 55 22.43 -10.43 -2.07
CA PHE A 55 21.10 -10.04 -2.57
C PHE A 55 19.94 -10.73 -1.85
N ALA A 56 20.24 -11.67 -0.94
CA ALA A 56 19.22 -12.30 -0.13
C ALA A 56 18.44 -11.24 0.68
N ALA A 57 17.13 -11.14 0.45
CA ALA A 57 16.25 -10.24 1.15
C ALA A 57 16.14 -10.64 2.63
N ARG A 58 17.04 -10.13 3.47
CA ARG A 58 17.00 -10.39 4.91
C ARG A 58 15.94 -9.48 5.55
N PRO A 59 15.09 -10.03 6.43
CA PRO A 59 14.14 -9.20 7.15
C PRO A 59 14.90 -8.13 7.94
N PRO A 60 14.37 -6.89 8.01
CA PRO A 60 14.96 -5.84 8.84
C PRO A 60 15.18 -6.33 10.28
N PRO A 61 16.27 -5.90 10.95
CA PRO A 61 16.59 -6.36 12.30
C PRO A 61 15.59 -5.87 13.35
N CYS A 62 14.73 -4.89 13.03
CA CYS A 62 13.71 -4.37 13.92
C CYS A 62 12.32 -4.90 13.56
N LEU A 63 11.49 -5.07 14.58
CA LEU A 63 10.10 -5.47 14.42
C LEU A 63 9.25 -4.27 13.98
N LYS A 64 8.23 -4.51 13.16
CA LYS A 64 7.27 -3.47 12.76
C LYS A 64 6.64 -2.72 13.94
N ARG A 65 6.36 -3.41 15.06
CA ARG A 65 5.81 -2.82 16.31
C ARG A 65 6.77 -1.86 17.01
N GLU A 66 8.08 -2.01 16.78
CA GLU A 66 9.10 -1.12 17.33
C GLU A 66 9.18 0.15 16.49
N MET A 67 9.02 0.03 15.17
CA MET A 67 8.95 1.19 14.27
C MET A 67 7.64 1.98 14.40
N ILE A 68 6.50 1.28 14.53
CA ILE A 68 5.16 1.87 14.60
C ILE A 68 4.56 1.55 15.96
N THR A 69 4.88 2.37 16.96
CA THR A 69 4.43 2.15 18.34
C THR A 69 2.93 2.37 18.52
N SER A 70 2.35 3.32 17.76
CA SER A 70 0.90 3.55 17.73
C SER A 70 0.48 4.30 16.46
N THR A 71 -0.71 4.03 15.93
CA THR A 71 -1.24 4.76 14.76
C THR A 71 -1.35 6.27 15.01
N ASN A 72 -1.59 6.67 16.26
CA ASN A 72 -1.71 8.07 16.65
C ASN A 72 -0.43 8.89 16.47
N MET A 73 0.74 8.24 16.34
CA MET A 73 1.99 8.94 16.07
C MET A 73 1.94 9.73 14.75
N PHE A 74 1.08 9.33 13.81
CA PHE A 74 0.93 9.97 12.51
C PHE A 74 -0.17 11.05 12.47
N ARG A 75 -0.91 11.27 13.56
CA ARG A 75 -2.08 12.16 13.57
C ARG A 75 -1.76 13.58 13.10
N GLU A 76 -0.64 14.13 13.55
CA GLU A 76 -0.23 15.50 13.20
C GLU A 76 0.17 15.60 11.72
N ILE A 77 0.93 14.63 11.22
CA ILE A 77 1.36 14.65 9.82
C ILE A 77 0.16 14.38 8.88
N ASP A 78 -0.73 13.45 9.24
CA ASP A 78 -1.93 13.15 8.47
C ASP A 78 -2.85 14.37 8.35
N ARG A 79 -2.96 15.18 9.43
CA ARG A 79 -3.73 16.43 9.42
C ARG A 79 -3.09 17.47 8.49
N ARG A 80 -1.78 17.72 8.62
CA ARG A 80 -1.08 18.71 7.79
C ARG A 80 -1.13 18.37 6.31
N VAL A 81 -0.99 17.09 5.99
CA VAL A 81 -1.10 16.59 4.62
C VAL A 81 -2.51 16.81 4.06
N ALA A 82 -3.55 16.64 4.88
CA ALA A 82 -4.92 16.93 4.46
C ALA A 82 -5.16 18.43 4.23
N ASP A 83 -4.45 19.30 4.96
CA ASP A 83 -4.52 20.76 4.83
C ASP A 83 -3.52 21.31 3.77
N THR A 84 -2.79 20.44 3.08
CA THR A 84 -1.78 20.84 2.08
C THR A 84 -2.48 21.30 0.79
N PRO A 85 -2.16 22.49 0.27
CA PRO A 85 -2.78 22.98 -0.98
C PRO A 85 -2.34 22.13 -2.18
N GLU A 86 -3.03 22.30 -3.29
CA GLU A 86 -2.62 21.74 -4.58
C GLU A 86 -1.35 22.46 -5.08
N TYR A 87 -0.46 21.72 -5.75
CA TYR A 87 0.80 22.22 -6.30
C TYR A 87 0.85 21.93 -7.81
N GLU A 88 1.58 22.76 -8.55
CA GLU A 88 1.72 22.61 -10.01
C GLU A 88 2.76 21.56 -10.40
N THR A 89 3.73 21.29 -9.52
CA THR A 89 4.82 20.35 -9.75
C THR A 89 4.98 19.37 -8.60
N LEU A 90 5.47 18.16 -8.89
CA LEU A 90 5.76 17.16 -7.86
C LEU A 90 6.84 17.63 -6.88
N GLN A 91 7.86 18.33 -7.38
CA GLN A 91 8.97 18.78 -6.56
C GLN A 91 8.50 19.72 -5.45
N GLU A 92 7.69 20.73 -5.76
CA GLU A 92 7.18 21.67 -4.76
C GLU A 92 6.29 20.98 -3.73
N LEU A 93 5.49 20.02 -4.17
CA LEU A 93 4.65 19.20 -3.30
C LEU A 93 5.51 18.39 -2.32
N VAL A 94 6.51 17.68 -2.81
CA VAL A 94 7.42 16.85 -1.99
C VAL A 94 8.19 17.72 -1.02
N GLU A 95 8.75 18.84 -1.48
CA GLU A 95 9.47 19.78 -0.62
C GLU A 95 8.58 20.28 0.52
N ASN A 96 7.32 20.64 0.23
CA ASN A 96 6.39 21.11 1.25
C ASN A 96 5.97 20.00 2.22
N ILE A 97 5.65 18.80 1.73
CA ILE A 97 5.28 17.65 2.57
C ILE A 97 6.45 17.28 3.48
N CYS A 98 7.66 17.16 2.91
CA CYS A 98 8.84 16.69 3.63
C CYS A 98 9.38 17.71 4.64
N LYS A 99 9.12 19.02 4.45
CA LYS A 99 9.54 20.09 5.35
C LYS A 99 9.21 19.84 6.83
N TYR A 100 8.10 19.14 7.11
CA TYR A 100 7.61 18.90 8.47
C TYR A 100 7.81 17.46 8.95
N THR A 101 8.40 16.60 8.13
CA THR A 101 8.62 15.19 8.44
C THR A 101 9.91 15.01 9.24
N LYS A 102 9.87 14.14 10.25
CA LYS A 102 11.00 13.94 11.17
C LYS A 102 11.99 12.88 10.68
N ASN A 103 11.49 11.88 9.98
CA ASN A 103 12.26 10.74 9.46
C ASN A 103 11.52 10.15 8.26
N ASP A 104 12.12 9.14 7.63
CA ASP A 104 11.60 8.56 6.39
C ASP A 104 10.28 7.81 6.58
N LEU A 105 10.02 7.23 7.76
CA LEU A 105 8.72 6.63 8.07
C LEU A 105 7.59 7.67 8.02
N PHE A 106 7.85 8.88 8.53
CA PHE A 106 6.89 9.98 8.45
C PHE A 106 6.76 10.53 7.02
N LYS A 107 7.84 10.55 6.23
CA LYS A 107 7.78 10.93 4.79
C LYS A 107 6.90 9.98 4.00
N VAL A 108 7.19 8.69 4.09
CA VAL A 108 6.42 7.61 3.44
C VAL A 108 4.95 7.71 3.83
N ARG A 109 4.65 7.90 5.12
CA ARG A 109 3.27 8.07 5.59
C ARG A 109 2.62 9.31 4.98
N ALA A 110 3.32 10.43 4.94
CA ALA A 110 2.80 11.69 4.45
C ALA A 110 2.47 11.64 2.95
N ILE A 111 3.41 11.13 2.14
CA ILE A 111 3.25 10.94 0.70
C ILE A 111 2.08 10.01 0.41
N PHE A 112 2.06 8.83 1.06
CA PHE A 112 0.96 7.87 0.91
C PHE A 112 -0.39 8.51 1.25
N ARG A 113 -0.45 9.23 2.38
CA ARG A 113 -1.68 9.90 2.83
C ARG A 113 -2.13 10.95 1.82
N TRP A 114 -1.21 11.74 1.28
CA TRP A 114 -1.51 12.78 0.30
C TRP A 114 -2.11 12.17 -0.96
N ILE A 115 -1.50 11.12 -1.53
CA ILE A 115 -1.98 10.44 -2.73
C ILE A 115 -3.40 9.92 -2.50
N THR A 116 -3.66 9.25 -1.37
CA THR A 116 -4.99 8.67 -1.08
C THR A 116 -6.10 9.69 -0.88
N ILE A 117 -5.77 10.95 -0.59
CA ILE A 117 -6.73 12.04 -0.43
C ILE A 117 -6.98 12.74 -1.77
N ASN A 118 -5.92 12.98 -2.53
CA ASN A 118 -5.96 13.88 -3.68
C ASN A 118 -6.10 13.17 -5.04
N ILE A 119 -5.77 11.88 -5.12
CA ILE A 119 -5.88 11.12 -6.37
C ILE A 119 -7.02 10.11 -6.28
N LYS A 120 -8.12 10.41 -6.98
CA LYS A 120 -9.31 9.57 -7.01
C LYS A 120 -9.14 8.39 -7.96
N PHE A 121 -9.68 7.24 -7.57
CA PHE A 121 -9.68 6.07 -8.44
C PHE A 121 -10.71 6.23 -9.56
N ASP A 122 -10.28 6.09 -10.81
CA ASP A 122 -11.17 6.06 -11.97
C ASP A 122 -10.69 5.03 -13.00
N TRP A 123 -11.55 4.05 -13.27
CA TRP A 123 -11.28 2.95 -14.20
C TRP A 123 -11.16 3.42 -15.66
N LYS A 124 -11.60 4.63 -16.01
CA LYS A 124 -11.43 5.16 -17.38
C LYS A 124 -9.96 5.32 -17.78
N TYR A 125 -9.05 5.41 -16.80
CA TYR A 125 -7.62 5.46 -17.02
C TYR A 125 -6.98 4.06 -17.15
N MET A 126 -7.77 2.99 -17.06
CA MET A 126 -7.29 1.63 -17.29
C MET A 126 -6.82 1.49 -18.74
N GLY A 127 -5.50 1.40 -18.95
CA GLY A 127 -4.88 1.33 -20.28
C GLY A 127 -4.38 2.66 -20.84
N VAL A 128 -4.64 3.78 -20.16
CA VAL A 128 -4.04 5.10 -20.49
C VAL A 128 -2.70 5.21 -19.78
N ASN A 129 -1.65 5.64 -20.48
CA ASN A 129 -0.35 5.94 -19.86
C ASN A 129 -0.25 7.44 -19.63
N MET A 130 -0.08 7.84 -18.37
CA MET A 130 0.09 9.23 -17.96
C MET A 130 1.43 9.34 -17.22
N SER A 131 2.08 10.48 -17.38
CA SER A 131 3.21 10.89 -16.55
C SER A 131 2.74 11.33 -15.16
N SER A 132 3.65 11.34 -14.18
CA SER A 132 3.33 11.75 -12.81
C SER A 132 2.82 13.19 -12.71
N GLU A 133 3.31 14.09 -13.57
CA GLU A 133 2.80 15.47 -13.66
C GLU A 133 1.37 15.54 -14.22
N GLU A 134 1.01 14.66 -15.17
CA GLU A 134 -0.36 14.56 -15.67
C GLU A 134 -1.30 13.96 -14.62
N ILE A 135 -0.86 12.94 -13.89
CA ILE A 135 -1.63 12.34 -12.79
C ILE A 135 -1.88 13.38 -11.69
N LEU A 136 -0.83 14.15 -11.33
CA LEU A 136 -0.91 15.24 -10.35
C LEU A 136 -1.96 16.28 -10.76
N LYS A 137 -1.92 16.75 -12.01
CA LYS A 137 -2.85 17.76 -12.53
C LYS A 137 -4.27 17.24 -12.70
N CYS A 138 -4.42 15.97 -13.08
CA CYS A 138 -5.73 15.37 -13.30
C CYS A 138 -6.43 15.00 -12.00
N GLY A 139 -5.67 14.64 -10.96
CA GLY A 139 -6.23 14.21 -9.66
C GLY A 139 -7.00 12.88 -9.73
N GLU A 140 -6.85 12.12 -10.81
CA GLU A 140 -7.54 10.84 -11.03
C GLU A 140 -6.60 9.81 -11.68
N GLY A 141 -6.77 8.53 -11.38
CA GLY A 141 -5.93 7.45 -11.94
C GLY A 141 -6.31 6.06 -11.46
N VAL A 142 -5.45 5.08 -11.73
CA VAL A 142 -5.57 3.68 -11.30
C VAL A 142 -4.39 3.25 -10.44
N CYS A 143 -4.35 1.98 -10.02
CA CYS A 143 -3.33 1.46 -9.10
C CYS A 143 -1.87 1.66 -9.59
N LYS A 144 -1.60 1.50 -10.89
CA LYS A 144 -0.27 1.74 -11.46
C LYS A 144 0.16 3.20 -11.32
N ASP A 145 -0.79 4.13 -11.41
CA ASP A 145 -0.53 5.58 -11.35
C ASP A 145 -0.20 6.01 -9.93
N TYR A 146 -0.83 5.39 -8.92
CA TYR A 146 -0.47 5.59 -7.52
C TYR A 146 0.96 5.13 -7.22
N CYS A 147 1.35 3.96 -7.74
CA CYS A 147 2.71 3.45 -7.58
C CYS A 147 3.72 4.36 -8.28
N GLN A 148 3.38 4.86 -9.47
CA GLN A 148 4.23 5.78 -10.22
C GLN A 148 4.45 7.09 -9.47
N LEU A 149 3.37 7.74 -8.99
CA LEU A 149 3.48 8.94 -8.16
C LEU A 149 4.33 8.69 -6.91
N PHE A 150 4.10 7.57 -6.22
CA PHE A 150 4.83 7.26 -5.00
C PHE A 150 6.33 7.01 -5.27
N ALA A 151 6.69 6.46 -6.43
CA ALA A 151 8.09 6.21 -6.79
C ALA A 151 8.83 7.50 -7.21
N ASP A 152 8.10 8.45 -7.81
CA ASP A 152 8.67 9.71 -8.30
C ASP A 152 8.73 10.81 -7.22
N MET A 153 8.07 10.61 -6.08
CA MET A 153 8.07 11.51 -4.91
C MET A 153 9.13 11.14 -3.87
#